data_AF-A0A6G1F2Q3-F1
#
_entry.id   AF-A0A6G1F2Q3-F1
#
_cell.length_a   1.000
_cell.length_b   1.000
_cell.length_c   1.000
_cell.angle_alpha   90.00
_cell.angle_beta   90.00
_cell.angle_gamma   90.00
#
_symmetry.space_group_name_H-M   'P 1'
#
loop_
_entity.id
_entity.type
_entity.pdbx_description
1 polymer ?
#
loop_
_entity_poly.entity_id
_entity_poly.type
_entity_poly.pdbx_seq_one_letter_code
_entity_poly.pdbx_strand_id
1 'polypeptide(L)'
;MKNYTIYAVSITIRIVLGFMLVALLWKFDFAPFMVLIIAILNDGTIMTISKDRVKPSPTPDSWKLKEIFATGVVLGTYMALVTVLFFYLAHDTDFFTTTFGVRSIRLNDRELMAALYLQVSIISQALIFVTRSRSWSFVERPGALLVIAFLAAQLVATCIAVYANWEFCKMQGIGWGWGGAIWAFSIVTYFPLDVLKFIIRYALSGRAWNNINNKARKHPPLTMTS
;
A
#
# COMPACT_ATOMS: atom_id res chain seq x y z
N MET A 1 12.06 -13.39 -7.13
CA MET A 1 10.95 -13.59 -8.09
C MET A 1 9.59 -13.46 -7.42
N LYS A 2 9.16 -14.38 -6.53
CA LYS A 2 7.81 -14.33 -5.92
C LYS A 2 7.44 -12.99 -5.27
N ASN A 3 8.29 -12.46 -4.39
CA ASN A 3 8.02 -11.20 -3.68
C ASN A 3 7.82 -10.02 -4.65
N TYR A 4 8.62 -9.99 -5.72
CA TYR A 4 8.48 -9.00 -6.78
C TYR A 4 7.15 -9.16 -7.53
N THR A 5 6.74 -10.40 -7.86
CA THR A 5 5.45 -10.65 -8.50
C THR A 5 4.28 -10.21 -7.61
N ILE A 6 4.32 -10.50 -6.30
CA ILE A 6 3.29 -10.04 -5.35
C ILE A 6 3.22 -8.51 -5.36
N TYR A 7 4.38 -7.84 -5.30
CA TYR A 7 4.47 -6.38 -5.34
C TYR A 7 3.88 -5.81 -6.63
N ALA A 8 4.29 -6.32 -7.80
CA ALA A 8 3.81 -5.86 -9.10
C ALA A 8 2.29 -6.00 -9.22
N VAL A 9 1.75 -7.18 -8.89
CA VAL A 9 0.29 -7.42 -8.89
C VAL A 9 -0.42 -6.48 -7.93
N SER A 10 0.11 -6.27 -6.72
CA SER A 10 -0.50 -5.39 -5.72
C SER A 10 -0.58 -3.94 -6.19
N ILE A 11 0.47 -3.42 -6.82
CA ILE A 11 0.48 -2.05 -7.34
C ILE A 11 -0.49 -1.89 -8.49
N THR A 12 -0.56 -2.84 -9.42
CA THR A 12 -1.53 -2.79 -10.52
C THR A 12 -2.96 -2.72 -9.98
N ILE A 13 -3.31 -3.62 -9.05
CA ILE A 13 -4.65 -3.65 -8.44
C ILE A 13 -4.93 -2.34 -7.69
N ARG A 14 -3.97 -1.83 -6.93
CA ARG A 14 -4.08 -0.57 -6.19
C ARG A 14 -4.36 0.62 -7.10
N ILE A 15 -3.57 0.79 -8.17
CA ILE A 15 -3.70 1.93 -9.09
C ILE A 15 -5.04 1.87 -9.82
N VAL A 16 -5.39 0.69 -10.36
CA VAL A 16 -6.63 0.50 -11.11
C VAL A 16 -7.84 0.70 -10.19
N LEU A 17 -7.94 -0.03 -9.09
CA LEU A 17 -9.10 0.07 -8.20
C LEU A 17 -9.16 1.41 -7.47
N GLY A 18 -8.03 1.93 -6.99
CA GLY A 18 -7.98 3.16 -6.20
C GLY A 18 -8.47 4.36 -6.99
N PHE A 19 -7.89 4.61 -8.17
CA PHE A 19 -8.30 5.76 -9.00
C PHE A 19 -9.67 5.55 -9.63
N MET A 20 -10.04 4.32 -10.01
CA MET A 20 -11.40 4.03 -10.48
C MET A 20 -12.44 4.36 -9.41
N LEU A 21 -12.24 3.95 -8.16
CA LEU A 21 -13.18 4.23 -7.07
C LEU A 21 -13.26 5.72 -6.76
N VAL A 22 -12.13 6.43 -6.73
CA VAL A 22 -12.11 7.88 -6.51
C VAL A 22 -12.87 8.62 -7.62
N ALA A 23 -12.65 8.24 -8.89
CA ALA A 23 -13.37 8.81 -10.02
C ALA A 23 -14.88 8.48 -9.99
N LEU A 24 -15.26 7.25 -9.63
CA LEU A 24 -16.67 6.86 -9.57
C LEU A 24 -17.44 7.54 -8.44
N LEU A 25 -16.83 7.70 -7.26
CA LEU A 25 -17.50 8.24 -6.08
C LEU A 25 -17.52 9.76 -6.04
N TRP A 26 -16.41 10.43 -6.40
CA TRP A 26 -16.27 11.89 -6.31
C TRP A 26 -16.12 12.60 -7.65
N LYS A 27 -16.17 11.88 -8.79
CA LYS A 27 -15.91 12.45 -10.13
C LYS A 27 -14.57 13.19 -10.21
N PHE A 28 -13.60 12.70 -9.44
CA PHE A 28 -12.27 13.29 -9.36
C PHE A 28 -11.31 12.59 -10.32
N ASP A 29 -10.91 13.28 -11.37
CA ASP A 29 -10.00 12.77 -12.39
C ASP A 29 -8.54 13.01 -12.00
N PHE A 30 -7.86 11.94 -11.56
CA PHE A 30 -6.44 12.01 -11.21
C PHE A 30 -5.56 12.16 -12.46
N ALA A 31 -4.62 13.10 -12.44
CA ALA A 31 -3.76 13.39 -13.59
C ALA A 31 -2.87 12.17 -13.96
N PRO A 32 -2.94 11.66 -15.21
CA PRO A 32 -2.12 10.53 -15.65
C PRO A 32 -0.61 10.77 -15.53
N PHE A 33 -0.16 12.02 -15.70
CA PHE A 33 1.25 12.38 -15.52
C PHE A 33 1.74 12.16 -14.09
N MET A 34 0.89 12.31 -13.08
CA MET A 34 1.25 12.00 -11.69
C MET A 34 1.41 10.50 -11.48
N VAL A 35 0.57 9.69 -12.14
CA VAL A 35 0.74 8.23 -12.16
C VAL A 35 2.06 7.84 -12.82
N LEU A 36 2.45 8.52 -13.91
CA LEU A 36 3.75 8.32 -14.56
C LEU A 36 4.92 8.63 -13.62
N ILE A 37 4.88 9.74 -12.88
CA ILE A 37 5.93 10.06 -11.88
C ILE A 37 6.00 8.96 -10.81
N ILE A 38 4.86 8.52 -10.29
CA ILE A 38 4.81 7.41 -9.32
C ILE A 38 5.46 6.16 -9.92
N ALA A 39 5.13 5.81 -11.15
CA ALA A 39 5.69 4.64 -11.83
C ALA A 39 7.21 4.74 -11.98
N ILE A 40 7.73 5.89 -12.44
CA ILE A 40 9.18 6.12 -12.61
C ILE A 40 9.92 6.02 -11.27
N LEU A 41 9.40 6.66 -10.22
CA LEU A 41 10.00 6.61 -8.89
C LEU A 41 9.98 5.18 -8.33
N ASN A 42 8.87 4.47 -8.50
CA ASN A 42 8.74 3.07 -8.06
C ASN A 42 9.74 2.18 -8.80
N ASP A 43 9.80 2.24 -10.13
CA ASP A 43 10.71 1.42 -10.94
C ASP A 43 12.18 1.68 -10.61
N GLY A 44 12.55 2.96 -10.43
CA GLY A 44 13.90 3.33 -9.99
C GLY A 44 14.29 2.68 -8.66
N THR A 45 13.38 2.66 -7.69
CA THR A 45 13.64 2.01 -6.39
C THR A 45 13.59 0.48 -6.45
N ILE A 46 12.75 -0.09 -7.30
CA ILE A 46 12.63 -1.56 -7.48
C ILE A 46 13.92 -2.17 -8.03
N MET A 47 14.67 -1.44 -8.87
CA MET A 47 15.95 -1.92 -9.39
C MET A 47 16.92 -2.34 -8.26
N THR A 48 16.78 -1.72 -7.09
CA THR A 48 17.58 -2.04 -5.90
C THR A 48 17.27 -3.40 -5.28
N ILE A 49 16.07 -3.96 -5.52
CA ILE A 49 15.66 -5.30 -5.04
C ILE A 49 16.59 -6.37 -5.62
N SER A 50 17.09 -6.17 -6.85
CA SER A 50 18.00 -7.13 -7.50
C SER A 50 19.30 -7.35 -6.70
N LYS A 51 19.72 -6.35 -5.92
CA LYS A 51 20.93 -6.39 -5.08
C LYS A 51 20.62 -6.72 -3.62
N ASP A 52 19.38 -7.02 -3.31
CA ASP A 52 18.92 -7.13 -1.94
C ASP A 52 19.02 -8.56 -1.39
N ARG A 53 19.48 -8.69 -0.13
CA ARG A 53 19.67 -9.98 0.53
C ARG A 53 18.40 -10.39 1.26
N VAL A 54 17.62 -11.28 0.65
CA VAL A 54 16.41 -11.88 1.25
C VAL A 54 16.72 -13.23 1.89
N LYS A 55 16.01 -13.57 2.99
CA LYS A 55 16.15 -14.88 3.64
C LYS A 55 15.62 -15.99 2.72
N PRO A 56 16.42 -17.04 2.43
CA PRO A 56 15.98 -18.15 1.60
C PRO A 56 14.88 -18.96 2.29
N SER A 57 14.14 -19.74 1.49
CA SER A 57 13.13 -20.64 2.03
C SER A 57 13.78 -21.86 2.70
N PRO A 58 13.32 -22.29 3.89
CA PRO A 58 13.81 -23.52 4.51
C PRO A 58 13.31 -24.79 3.80
N THR A 59 12.27 -24.67 2.96
CA THR A 59 11.71 -25.77 2.17
C THR A 59 11.71 -25.43 0.68
N PRO A 60 11.80 -26.43 -0.22
CA PRO A 60 11.68 -26.23 -1.66
C PRO A 60 10.40 -25.45 -1.98
N ASP A 61 10.56 -24.35 -2.70
CA ASP A 61 9.48 -23.40 -2.90
C ASP A 61 8.89 -23.55 -4.30
N SER A 62 7.75 -24.24 -4.41
CA SER A 62 7.03 -24.41 -5.69
C SER A 62 6.36 -23.11 -6.13
N TRP A 63 6.35 -22.79 -7.43
CA TRP A 63 5.75 -21.55 -7.95
C TRP A 63 4.22 -21.60 -7.96
N LYS A 64 3.61 -21.35 -6.80
CA LYS A 64 2.16 -21.34 -6.64
C LYS A 64 1.56 -19.99 -7.05
N LEU A 65 1.30 -19.82 -8.34
CA LEU A 65 0.77 -18.58 -8.90
C LEU A 65 -0.53 -18.13 -8.20
N LYS A 66 -1.45 -19.05 -7.90
CA LYS A 66 -2.70 -18.73 -7.20
C LYS A 66 -2.47 -18.02 -5.86
N GLU A 67 -1.49 -18.47 -5.08
CA GLU A 67 -1.15 -17.85 -3.78
C GLU A 67 -0.54 -16.45 -3.97
N ILE A 68 0.33 -16.29 -4.98
CA ILE A 68 0.98 -15.02 -5.32
C ILE A 68 -0.06 -13.98 -5.75
N PHE A 69 -0.96 -14.35 -6.67
CA PHE A 69 -2.01 -13.46 -7.15
C PHE A 69 -3.02 -13.13 -6.05
N ALA A 70 -3.48 -14.11 -5.27
CA ALA A 70 -4.39 -13.85 -4.16
C ALA A 70 -3.79 -12.88 -3.14
N THR A 71 -2.52 -13.06 -2.78
CA THR A 71 -1.82 -12.14 -1.88
C THR A 71 -1.73 -10.74 -2.48
N GLY A 72 -1.37 -10.64 -3.77
CA GLY A 72 -1.26 -9.37 -4.45
C GLY A 72 -2.59 -8.62 -4.53
N VAL A 73 -3.67 -9.31 -4.88
CA VAL A 73 -5.02 -8.72 -4.99
C VAL A 73 -5.50 -8.20 -3.63
N VAL A 74 -5.34 -8.97 -2.55
CA VAL A 74 -5.80 -8.54 -1.22
C VAL A 74 -5.02 -7.33 -0.72
N LEU A 75 -3.68 -7.34 -0.84
CA LEU A 75 -2.85 -6.20 -0.44
C LEU A 75 -3.17 -4.97 -1.31
N GLY A 76 -3.33 -5.15 -2.62
CA GLY A 76 -3.73 -4.10 -3.56
C GLY A 76 -5.09 -3.49 -3.23
N THR A 77 -6.07 -4.34 -2.90
CA THR A 77 -7.44 -3.91 -2.56
C THR A 77 -7.46 -3.12 -1.26
N TYR A 78 -6.79 -3.61 -0.21
CA TYR A 78 -6.66 -2.86 1.05
C TYR A 78 -6.06 -1.48 0.81
N MET A 79 -4.98 -1.42 0.04
CA MET A 79 -4.30 -0.18 -0.32
C MET A 79 -5.20 0.78 -1.10
N ALA A 80 -6.02 0.28 -2.03
CA ALA A 80 -7.01 1.08 -2.75
C ALA A 80 -8.07 1.64 -1.79
N LEU A 81 -8.60 0.82 -0.88
CA LEU A 81 -9.56 1.25 0.13
C LEU A 81 -8.99 2.31 1.09
N VAL A 82 -7.72 2.18 1.48
CA VAL A 82 -7.03 3.21 2.28
C VAL A 82 -6.91 4.52 1.52
N THR A 83 -6.65 4.47 0.21
CA THR A 83 -6.59 5.68 -0.62
C THR A 83 -7.96 6.34 -0.79
N VAL A 84 -9.03 5.55 -0.94
CA VAL A 84 -10.42 6.03 -0.93
C VAL A 84 -10.77 6.65 0.42
N LEU A 85 -10.40 6.00 1.53
CA LEU A 85 -10.60 6.52 2.88
C LEU A 85 -9.83 7.82 3.10
N PHE A 86 -8.58 7.90 2.65
CA PHE A 86 -7.79 9.12 2.70
C PHE A 86 -8.47 10.27 1.95
N PHE A 87 -8.94 10.00 0.72
CA PHE A 87 -9.62 11.00 -0.10
C PHE A 87 -10.92 11.48 0.58
N TYR A 88 -11.74 10.55 1.07
CA TYR A 88 -12.95 10.86 1.84
C TYR A 88 -12.63 11.75 3.05
N LEU A 89 -11.61 11.40 3.83
CA LEU A 89 -11.21 12.18 5.01
C LEU A 89 -10.67 13.57 4.66
N ALA A 90 -10.05 13.74 3.49
CA ALA A 90 -9.48 15.02 3.04
C ALA A 90 -10.50 15.93 2.32
N HIS A 91 -11.48 15.35 1.62
CA HIS A 91 -12.46 16.07 0.81
C HIS A 91 -13.79 16.30 1.54
N ASP A 92 -14.35 15.26 2.17
CA ASP A 92 -15.71 15.31 2.75
C ASP A 92 -15.71 15.71 4.23
N THR A 93 -14.59 15.52 4.93
CA THR A 93 -14.50 15.73 6.38
C THR A 93 -13.44 16.76 6.77
N ASP A 94 -13.55 17.31 7.98
CA ASP A 94 -12.53 18.20 8.57
C ASP A 94 -11.56 17.45 9.51
N PHE A 95 -11.41 16.14 9.32
CA PHE A 95 -10.58 15.28 10.16
C PHE A 95 -9.12 15.76 10.21
N PHE A 96 -8.52 16.04 9.04
CA PHE A 96 -7.12 16.47 8.96
C PHE A 96 -6.92 17.85 9.57
N THR A 97 -7.83 18.79 9.30
CA THR A 97 -7.77 20.14 9.88
C THR A 97 -7.92 20.11 11.40
N THR A 98 -8.81 19.28 11.94
CA THR A 98 -9.04 19.17 13.38
C THR A 98 -7.90 18.43 14.11
N THR A 99 -7.38 17.37 13.51
CA THR A 99 -6.39 16.48 14.15
C THR A 99 -4.96 17.03 14.03
N PHE A 100 -4.60 17.57 12.86
CA PHE A 100 -3.24 18.02 12.56
C PHE A 100 -3.11 19.55 12.47
N GLY A 101 -4.20 20.31 12.62
CA GLY A 101 -4.17 21.77 12.53
C GLY A 101 -3.83 22.30 11.14
N VAL A 102 -3.98 21.47 10.10
CA VAL A 102 -3.65 21.86 8.72
C VAL A 102 -4.79 22.62 8.05
N ARG A 103 -4.46 23.53 7.14
CA ARG A 103 -5.46 24.27 6.35
C ARG A 103 -6.42 23.33 5.61
N SER A 104 -7.70 23.69 5.51
CA SER A 104 -8.65 22.88 4.74
C SER A 104 -8.34 22.94 3.25
N ILE A 105 -8.33 21.78 2.57
CA ILE A 105 -8.08 21.64 1.13
C ILE A 105 -9.32 21.12 0.37
N ARG A 106 -10.47 21.03 1.04
CA ARG A 106 -11.69 20.37 0.56
C ARG A 106 -12.20 20.93 -0.78
N LEU A 107 -12.09 22.25 -0.97
CA LEU A 107 -12.58 22.96 -2.15
C LEU A 107 -11.48 23.18 -3.22
N ASN A 108 -10.27 22.65 -3.00
CA ASN A 108 -9.16 22.86 -3.91
C ASN A 108 -8.66 21.53 -4.48
N ASP A 109 -9.25 21.15 -5.61
CA ASP A 109 -8.91 19.92 -6.36
C ASP A 109 -7.41 19.84 -6.70
N ARG A 110 -6.75 20.99 -6.90
CA ARG A 110 -5.33 21.02 -7.25
C ARG A 110 -4.43 20.61 -6.09
N GLU A 111 -4.84 20.97 -4.88
CA GLU A 111 -4.17 20.59 -3.63
C GLU A 111 -4.53 19.17 -3.21
N LEU A 112 -5.79 18.76 -3.40
CA LEU A 112 -6.22 17.37 -3.21
C LEU A 112 -5.44 16.41 -4.11
N MET A 113 -5.16 16.80 -5.35
CA MET A 113 -4.34 15.99 -6.26
C MET A 113 -2.92 15.80 -5.73
N ALA A 114 -2.28 16.86 -5.25
CA ALA A 114 -0.98 16.80 -4.63
C ALA A 114 -0.97 15.91 -3.36
N ALA A 115 -2.00 16.02 -2.53
CA ALA A 115 -2.17 15.22 -1.33
C ALA A 115 -2.35 13.72 -1.66
N LEU A 116 -3.22 13.41 -2.62
CA LEU A 116 -3.48 12.05 -3.07
C LEU A 116 -2.25 11.44 -3.73
N TYR A 117 -1.53 12.21 -4.55
CA TYR A 117 -0.26 11.80 -5.16
C TYR A 117 0.76 11.39 -4.10
N LEU A 118 0.96 12.21 -3.06
CA LEU A 118 1.93 11.93 -2.00
C LEU A 118 1.55 10.68 -1.22
N GLN A 119 0.29 10.56 -0.81
CA GLN A 119 -0.22 9.38 -0.10
C GLN A 119 0.01 8.12 -0.93
N VAL A 120 -0.30 8.18 -2.23
CA VAL A 120 -0.13 7.05 -3.13
C VAL A 120 1.33 6.68 -3.32
N SER A 121 2.21 7.66 -3.48
CA SER A 121 3.65 7.44 -3.65
C SER A 121 4.26 6.75 -2.43
N ILE A 122 4.00 7.25 -1.22
CA ILE A 122 4.58 6.72 0.03
C ILE A 122 4.20 5.25 0.22
N ILE A 123 2.91 4.94 0.16
CA ILE A 123 2.46 3.59 0.49
C ILE A 123 2.79 2.57 -0.61
N SER A 124 2.81 3.00 -1.88
CA SER A 124 3.22 2.12 -3.00
C SER A 124 4.68 1.72 -2.89
N GLN A 125 5.54 2.64 -2.45
CA GLN A 125 6.93 2.29 -2.17
C GLN A 125 7.08 1.51 -0.88
N ALA A 126 6.37 1.91 0.19
CA ALA A 126 6.48 1.22 1.47
C ALA A 126 6.11 -0.27 1.36
N LEU A 127 5.18 -0.62 0.46
CA LEU A 127 4.81 -2.00 0.16
C LEU A 127 6.00 -2.93 -0.14
N ILE A 128 7.10 -2.40 -0.69
CA ILE A 128 8.33 -3.16 -0.95
C ILE A 128 8.90 -3.81 0.31
N PHE A 129 8.76 -3.14 1.47
CA PHE A 129 9.24 -3.63 2.76
C PHE A 129 8.33 -4.74 3.32
N VAL A 130 7.04 -4.71 2.99
CA VAL A 130 6.08 -5.75 3.37
C VAL A 130 6.25 -6.99 2.51
N THR A 131 6.36 -6.84 1.19
CA THR A 131 6.42 -7.98 0.25
C THR A 131 7.76 -8.69 0.30
N ARG A 132 8.85 -7.98 0.60
CA ARG A 132 10.17 -8.61 0.77
C ARG A 132 10.27 -9.48 2.02
N SER A 133 9.57 -9.09 3.08
CA SER A 133 9.79 -9.64 4.41
C SER A 133 9.00 -10.92 4.61
N ARG A 134 9.65 -11.94 5.21
CA ARG A 134 8.94 -13.16 5.60
C ARG A 134 8.23 -12.97 6.95
N SER A 135 8.91 -12.35 7.90
CA SER A 135 8.37 -11.91 9.18
C SER A 135 7.87 -10.46 9.10
N TRP A 136 7.73 -9.79 10.23
CA TRP A 136 7.38 -8.38 10.31
C TRP A 136 8.41 -7.54 9.55
N SER A 137 7.95 -6.55 8.78
CA SER A 137 8.81 -5.72 7.95
C SER A 137 9.85 -4.96 8.77
N PHE A 138 9.50 -4.60 10.02
CA PHE A 138 10.39 -3.87 10.94
C PHE A 138 11.48 -4.76 11.55
N VAL A 139 11.26 -6.07 11.62
CA VAL A 139 12.22 -7.02 12.21
C VAL A 139 13.26 -7.45 11.18
N GLU A 140 12.86 -7.58 9.92
CA GLU A 140 13.77 -7.93 8.83
C GLU A 140 14.43 -6.68 8.25
N ARG A 141 15.67 -6.41 8.67
CA ARG A 141 16.45 -5.26 8.20
C ARG A 141 16.56 -5.26 6.67
N PRO A 142 16.01 -4.25 5.97
CA PRO A 142 16.22 -4.10 4.53
C PRO A 142 17.68 -3.78 4.22
N GLY A 143 18.13 -4.09 3.00
CA GLY A 143 19.46 -3.67 2.54
C GLY A 143 19.57 -2.13 2.56
N ALA A 144 20.73 -1.61 2.94
CA ALA A 144 20.96 -0.16 3.03
C ALA A 144 20.64 0.56 1.70
N LEU A 145 20.92 -0.09 0.57
CA LEU A 145 20.64 0.44 -0.76
C LEU A 145 19.14 0.65 -1.01
N LEU A 146 18.28 -0.27 -0.55
CA LEU A 146 16.83 -0.14 -0.65
C LEU A 146 16.30 1.00 0.24
N VAL A 147 16.82 1.14 1.45
CA VAL A 147 16.43 2.23 2.37
C VAL A 147 16.83 3.59 1.79
N ILE A 148 18.06 3.72 1.30
CA ILE A 148 18.55 4.96 0.70
C ILE A 148 17.71 5.31 -0.54
N ALA A 149 17.41 4.34 -1.39
CA ALA A 149 16.59 4.55 -2.58
C ALA A 149 15.16 4.96 -2.22
N PHE A 150 14.56 4.32 -1.21
CA PHE A 150 13.26 4.73 -0.68
C PHE A 150 13.29 6.17 -0.16
N LEU A 151 14.26 6.52 0.69
CA LEU A 151 14.36 7.88 1.24
C LEU A 151 14.58 8.92 0.15
N ALA A 152 15.44 8.64 -0.83
CA ALA A 152 15.67 9.54 -1.96
C ALA A 152 14.41 9.75 -2.82
N ALA A 153 13.74 8.65 -3.20
CA ALA A 153 12.52 8.72 -4.00
C ALA A 153 11.38 9.43 -3.24
N GLN A 154 11.23 9.14 -1.94
CA GLN A 154 10.19 9.78 -1.13
C GLN A 154 10.51 11.24 -0.80
N LEU A 155 11.78 11.62 -0.69
CA LEU A 155 12.17 13.02 -0.59
C LEU A 155 11.76 13.78 -1.86
N VAL A 156 12.06 13.23 -3.04
CA VAL A 156 11.64 13.80 -4.33
C VAL A 156 10.12 13.88 -4.42
N ALA A 157 9.40 12.81 -4.07
CA ALA A 157 7.94 12.80 -4.08
C ALA A 157 7.35 13.84 -3.13
N THR A 158 7.91 13.99 -1.93
CA THR A 158 7.47 14.99 -0.94
C THR A 158 7.74 16.40 -1.45
N CYS A 159 8.91 16.66 -2.03
CA CYS A 159 9.22 17.96 -2.63
C CYS A 159 8.26 18.31 -3.78
N ILE A 160 7.93 17.35 -4.64
CA ILE A 160 6.93 17.55 -5.71
C ILE A 160 5.56 17.89 -5.09
N ALA A 161 5.11 17.13 -4.08
CA ALA A 161 3.83 17.38 -3.42
C ALA A 161 3.75 18.75 -2.72
N VAL A 162 4.84 19.18 -2.10
CA VAL A 162 4.88 20.39 -1.28
C VAL A 162 5.05 21.65 -2.13
N TYR A 163 5.85 21.60 -3.21
CA TYR A 163 6.28 22.79 -3.94
C TYR A 163 5.78 22.88 -5.38
N ALA A 164 5.39 21.78 -6.03
CA ALA A 164 5.06 21.82 -7.45
C ALA A 164 3.78 22.64 -7.71
N ASN A 165 3.87 23.60 -8.62
CA ASN A 165 2.72 24.31 -9.16
C ASN A 165 2.72 24.12 -10.68
N TRP A 166 2.02 23.09 -11.14
CA TRP A 166 2.00 22.70 -12.55
C TRP A 166 0.58 22.84 -13.09
N GLU A 167 0.37 23.84 -13.94
CA GLU A 167 -0.93 24.07 -14.59
C GLU A 167 -1.33 22.90 -15.50
N PHE A 168 -0.38 22.32 -16.24
CA PHE A 168 -0.62 21.16 -17.11
C PHE A 168 -1.21 19.96 -16.36
N CYS A 169 -0.74 19.72 -15.14
CA CYS A 169 -1.20 18.61 -14.31
C CYS A 169 -2.28 19.02 -13.32
N LYS A 170 -2.82 20.25 -13.39
CA LYS A 170 -3.74 20.85 -12.41
C LYS A 170 -3.30 20.61 -10.95
N MET A 171 -2.01 20.68 -10.65
CA MET A 171 -1.48 20.38 -9.31
C MET A 171 -0.89 21.64 -8.67
N GLN A 172 -1.19 21.83 -7.39
CA GLN A 172 -0.68 22.93 -6.59
C GLN A 172 -0.08 22.40 -5.28
N GLY A 173 1.07 22.95 -4.90
CA GLY A 173 1.80 22.56 -3.71
C GLY A 173 1.00 22.76 -2.42
N ILE A 174 0.96 21.72 -1.58
CA ILE A 174 0.11 21.68 -0.38
C ILE A 174 0.79 22.24 0.88
N GLY A 175 2.10 22.41 0.85
CA GLY A 175 2.91 22.82 2.00
C GLY A 175 3.33 21.67 2.91
N TRP A 176 4.34 21.91 3.75
CA TRP A 176 4.93 20.91 4.64
C TRP A 176 4.00 20.42 5.74
N GLY A 177 3.06 21.25 6.23
CA GLY A 177 2.09 20.84 7.23
C GLY A 177 1.24 19.66 6.74
N TRP A 178 0.72 19.76 5.51
CA TRP A 178 0.03 18.66 4.84
C TRP A 178 0.96 17.49 4.51
N GLY A 179 2.18 17.78 4.05
CA GLY A 179 3.19 16.74 3.82
C GLY A 179 3.41 15.85 5.05
N GLY A 180 3.57 16.45 6.23
CA GLY A 180 3.71 15.74 7.50
C GLY A 180 2.46 14.94 7.89
N ALA A 181 1.26 15.52 7.74
CA ALA A 181 0.01 14.82 8.03
C ALA A 181 -0.19 13.58 7.15
N ILE A 182 0.16 13.68 5.86
CA ILE A 182 0.08 12.56 4.91
C ILE A 182 1.10 11.46 5.26
N TRP A 183 2.31 11.84 5.66
CA TRP A 183 3.30 10.90 6.16
C TRP A 183 2.80 10.16 7.40
N ALA A 184 2.24 10.87 8.38
CA ALA A 184 1.68 10.26 9.59
C ALA A 184 0.55 9.28 9.25
N PHE A 185 -0.39 9.68 8.40
CA PHE A 185 -1.47 8.80 7.93
C PHE A 185 -0.92 7.56 7.20
N SER A 186 0.08 7.74 6.35
CA SER A 186 0.70 6.64 5.59
C SER A 186 1.45 5.66 6.50
N ILE A 187 2.12 6.14 7.55
CA ILE A 187 2.78 5.30 8.55
C ILE A 187 1.76 4.48 9.34
N VAL A 188 0.66 5.10 9.78
CA VAL A 188 -0.39 4.38 10.53
C VAL A 188 -1.03 3.30 9.67
N THR A 189 -1.34 3.61 8.41
CA THR A 189 -1.99 2.68 7.47
C THR A 189 -1.04 1.63 6.88
N TYR A 190 0.27 1.80 7.08
CA TYR A 190 1.28 0.80 6.73
C TYR A 190 1.26 -0.42 7.65
N PHE A 191 1.08 -0.24 8.97
CA PHE A 191 1.13 -1.36 9.93
C PHE A 191 0.16 -2.51 9.63
N PRO A 192 -1.12 -2.26 9.27
CA PRO A 192 -2.04 -3.35 8.94
C PRO A 192 -1.65 -4.18 7.71
N LEU A 193 -0.79 -3.68 6.81
CA LEU A 193 -0.31 -4.47 5.66
C LEU A 193 0.45 -5.72 6.10
N ASP A 194 1.26 -5.61 7.15
CA ASP A 194 1.99 -6.75 7.72
C ASP A 194 1.04 -7.76 8.32
N VAL A 195 -0.02 -7.30 9.00
CA VAL A 195 -1.06 -8.17 9.58
C VAL A 195 -1.81 -8.92 8.49
N LEU A 196 -2.23 -8.23 7.43
CA LEU A 196 -2.89 -8.85 6.26
C LEU A 196 -1.99 -9.89 5.58
N LYS A 197 -0.70 -9.57 5.40
CA LYS A 197 0.28 -10.53 4.88
C LYS A 197 0.31 -11.83 5.68
N PHE A 198 0.27 -11.76 7.01
CA PHE A 198 0.26 -12.97 7.85
C PHE A 198 -1.06 -13.74 7.74
N ILE A 199 -2.20 -13.04 7.75
CA ILE A 199 -3.52 -13.67 7.61
C ILE A 199 -3.60 -14.45 6.30
N ILE A 200 -3.19 -13.84 5.18
CA ILE A 200 -3.23 -14.46 3.85
C ILE A 200 -2.32 -15.69 3.82
N ARG A 201 -1.08 -15.59 4.32
CA ARG A 201 -0.16 -16.73 4.37
C ARG A 201 -0.68 -17.86 5.24
N TYR A 202 -1.29 -17.53 6.38
CA TYR A 202 -1.90 -18.53 7.26
C TYR A 202 -3.05 -19.27 6.55
N ALA A 203 -3.96 -18.53 5.90
CA ALA A 203 -5.07 -19.08 5.14
C ALA A 203 -4.59 -19.99 3.99
N LEU A 204 -3.58 -19.54 3.24
CA LEU A 204 -3.05 -20.29 2.09
C LEU A 204 -2.15 -21.48 2.47
N SER A 205 -1.55 -21.46 3.67
CA SER A 205 -0.70 -22.57 4.14
C SER A 205 -1.47 -23.88 4.45
N GLY A 206 -2.80 -23.89 4.32
CA GLY A 206 -3.64 -25.05 4.63
C GLY A 206 -3.76 -25.36 6.13
N ARG A 207 -3.01 -24.67 7.00
CA ARG A 207 -3.13 -24.80 8.47
C ARG A 207 -4.51 -24.40 8.97
N ALA A 208 -5.16 -23.43 8.33
CA ALA A 208 -6.54 -23.08 8.63
C ALA A 208 -7.49 -24.28 8.41
N TRP A 209 -7.39 -24.94 7.26
CA TRP A 209 -8.19 -26.13 6.93
C TRP A 209 -7.90 -27.32 7.84
N ASN A 210 -6.62 -27.57 8.14
CA ASN A 210 -6.21 -28.65 9.05
C ASN A 210 -6.68 -28.41 10.49
N ASN A 211 -6.66 -27.15 10.96
CA ASN A 211 -7.18 -26.81 12.29
C ASN A 211 -8.71 -26.93 12.36
N ILE A 212 -9.43 -26.53 11.31
CA ILE A 212 -10.89 -26.69 11.23
C ILE A 212 -11.26 -28.18 11.23
N ASN A 213 -10.59 -29.00 10.42
CA ASN A 213 -10.83 -30.45 10.37
C ASN A 213 -10.46 -31.14 11.70
N ASN A 214 -9.37 -30.72 12.36
CA ASN A 214 -9.03 -31.24 13.68
C ASN A 214 -10.03 -30.81 14.77
N LYS A 215 -10.64 -29.63 14.65
CA LYS A 215 -11.68 -29.17 15.58
C LYS A 215 -13.01 -29.90 15.35
N ALA A 216 -13.38 -30.15 14.09
CA ALA A 216 -14.53 -30.97 13.71
C ALA A 216 -14.39 -32.43 14.14
N ARG A 217 -13.17 -32.99 14.11
CA ARG A 217 -12.88 -34.34 14.64
C ARG A 217 -12.95 -34.44 16.16
N LYS A 218 -12.71 -33.34 16.90
CA LYS A 218 -12.74 -33.31 18.38
C LYS A 218 -14.15 -33.16 18.97
N HIS A 219 -15.11 -32.68 18.18
CA HIS A 219 -16.53 -32.59 18.57
C HIS A 219 -17.40 -33.18 17.46
N PRO A 220 -17.51 -34.52 17.37
CA PRO A 220 -18.52 -35.12 16.50
C PRO A 220 -19.91 -34.67 16.96
N PRO A 221 -20.86 -34.41 16.04
CA PRO A 221 -22.24 -34.19 16.43
C PRO A 221 -22.72 -35.42 17.21
N LEU A 222 -23.23 -35.19 18.42
CA LEU A 222 -23.87 -36.23 19.22
C LEU A 222 -24.99 -36.83 18.37
N THR A 223 -24.76 -38.04 17.87
CA THR A 223 -25.82 -38.88 17.32
C THR A 223 -26.84 -39.09 18.43
N MET A 224 -27.94 -38.33 18.38
CA MET A 224 -29.16 -38.68 19.09
C MET A 224 -29.71 -39.94 18.42
N THR A 225 -29.26 -41.09 18.89
CA THR A 225 -29.97 -42.35 18.65
C THR A 225 -31.14 -42.38 19.62
N SER A 226 -32.33 -42.35 19.01
CA SER A 226 -33.67 -42.58 19.57
C SER A 226 -33.75 -43.81 20.46
#